data_AF-A0A356KR17-F1
#
_entry.id   AF-A0A356KR17-F1
#
_cell.length_a   1.000
_cell.length_b   1.000
_cell.length_c   1.000
_cell.angle_alpha   90.00
_cell.angle_beta   90.00
_cell.angle_gamma   90.00
#
_symmetry.space_group_name_H-M   'P 1'
#
loop_
_entity.id
_entity.type
_entity.pdbx_description
1 polymer ?
#
loop_
_entity_poly.entity_id
_entity_poly.type
_entity_poly.pdbx_seq_one_letter_code
_entity_poly.pdbx_strand_id
1 'polypeptide(L)'
;MLEFDPPPSDAQRVALGELIAEGFCRIRALAGEGVPEEIAQIADAFHNLPIAMFRPEGWSVAWARSSFVQLAQRSRHDYLAEFDRIFPPGSYLEEF
;
A
#
# COMPACT_ATOMS: atom_id res chain seq x y z
N MET A 1 18.61 -11.80 -3.06
CA MET A 1 18.46 -10.89 -4.22
C MET A 1 17.03 -10.42 -4.16
N LEU A 2 16.74 -9.12 -4.11
CA LEU A 2 15.35 -8.66 -4.14
C LEU A 2 14.79 -9.06 -5.50
N GLU A 3 13.86 -10.01 -5.50
CA GLU A 3 13.15 -10.42 -6.68
C GLU A 3 12.11 -9.34 -6.96
N PHE A 4 12.23 -8.69 -8.11
CA PHE A 4 11.33 -7.61 -8.50
C PHE A 4 10.14 -8.21 -9.22
N ASP A 5 8.95 -7.78 -8.83
CA ASP A 5 7.74 -8.16 -9.54
C ASP A 5 7.61 -7.33 -10.82
N PRO A 6 6.87 -7.82 -11.85
CA PRO A 6 6.43 -6.97 -12.94
C PRO A 6 5.74 -5.71 -12.39
N PRO A 7 5.98 -4.52 -12.97
CA PRO A 7 5.28 -3.31 -12.56
C PRO A 7 3.75 -3.49 -12.58
N PRO A 8 3.01 -2.79 -11.71
CA PRO A 8 1.56 -2.82 -11.74
C PRO A 8 1.02 -2.43 -13.12
N SER A 9 -0.05 -3.11 -13.56
CA SER A 9 -0.82 -2.71 -14.74
C SER A 9 -1.45 -1.33 -14.55
N ASP A 10 -1.89 -0.68 -15.63
CA ASP A 10 -2.51 0.64 -15.53
C ASP A 10 -3.77 0.63 -14.66
N ALA A 11 -4.58 -0.44 -14.71
CA ALA A 11 -5.73 -0.61 -13.82
C ALA A 11 -5.32 -0.70 -12.34
N GLN A 12 -4.25 -1.46 -12.05
CA GLN A 12 -3.72 -1.56 -10.68
C GLN A 12 -3.10 -0.24 -10.21
N ARG A 13 -2.46 0.52 -11.08
CA ARG A 13 -1.94 1.86 -10.76
C ARG A 13 -3.05 2.84 -10.42
N VAL A 14 -4.17 2.80 -11.16
CA VAL A 14 -5.35 3.62 -10.85
C VAL A 14 -5.89 3.24 -9.47
N ALA A 15 -6.10 1.95 -9.20
CA ALA A 15 -6.61 1.49 -7.91
C ALA A 15 -5.64 1.81 -6.75
N LEU A 16 -4.32 1.67 -6.95
CA LEU A 16 -3.31 2.11 -5.99
C LEU A 16 -3.38 3.62 -5.75
N GLY A 17 -3.59 4.41 -6.80
CA GLY A 17 -3.78 5.86 -6.71
C GLY A 17 -5.01 6.25 -5.88
N GLU A 18 -6.12 5.55 -6.07
CA GLU A 18 -7.34 5.72 -5.27
C GLU A 18 -7.09 5.36 -3.79
N LEU A 19 -6.40 4.24 -3.53
CA LEU A 19 -6.04 3.83 -2.17
C LEU A 19 -5.10 4.83 -1.48
N ILE A 20 -4.13 5.39 -2.21
CA ILE A 20 -3.25 6.47 -1.74
C ILE A 20 -4.09 7.71 -1.38
N ALA A 21 -5.01 8.11 -2.26
CA ALA A 21 -5.87 9.26 -2.04
C ALA A 21 -6.75 9.09 -0.78
N GLU A 22 -7.29 7.89 -0.56
CA GLU A 22 -8.01 7.54 0.67
C GLU A 22 -7.12 7.67 1.92
N GLY A 23 -5.89 7.15 1.87
CA GLY A 23 -4.91 7.30 2.95
C GLY A 23 -4.67 8.76 3.32
N PHE A 24 -4.54 9.66 2.33
CA PHE A 24 -4.41 11.10 2.57
C PHE A 24 -5.68 11.72 3.20
N CYS A 25 -6.86 11.34 2.73
CA CYS A 25 -8.13 11.76 3.34
C CYS A 25 -8.22 11.33 4.81
N ARG A 26 -7.78 10.10 5.12
CA ARG A 26 -7.75 9.58 6.49
C ARG A 26 -6.77 10.35 7.37
N ILE A 27 -5.56 10.63 6.89
CA ILE A 27 -4.59 11.48 7.59
C ILE A 27 -5.21 12.83 7.94
N ARG A 28 -5.90 13.48 6.98
CA ARG A 28 -6.56 14.76 7.21
C ARG A 28 -7.65 14.67 8.28
N ALA A 29 -8.45 13.61 8.29
CA ALA A 29 -9.47 13.40 9.31
C ALA A 29 -8.84 13.23 10.71
N LEU A 30 -7.82 12.37 10.81
CA LEU A 30 -7.10 12.08 12.06
C LEU A 30 -6.33 13.30 12.60
N ALA A 31 -5.84 14.18 11.73
CA ALA A 31 -5.17 15.41 12.15
C ALA A 31 -6.10 16.32 12.97
N GLY A 32 -7.40 16.29 12.69
CA GLY A 32 -8.41 16.99 13.50
C GLY A 32 -8.71 16.33 14.85
N GLU A 33 -8.42 15.03 14.98
CA GLU A 33 -8.67 14.22 16.18
C GLU A 33 -7.46 14.17 17.13
N GLY A 34 -6.28 14.63 16.69
CA GLY A 34 -5.07 14.66 17.51
C GLY A 34 -4.43 13.29 17.72
N VAL A 35 -4.48 12.41 16.69
CA VAL A 35 -3.93 11.05 16.74
C VAL A 35 -2.64 10.96 15.89
N PRO A 36 -1.49 11.47 16.38
CA PRO A 36 -0.26 11.57 15.59
C PRO A 36 0.35 10.22 15.21
N GLU A 37 0.12 9.18 16.01
CA GLU A 37 0.72 7.87 15.79
C GLU A 37 0.08 7.15 14.58
N GLU A 38 -1.26 7.14 14.46
CA GLU A 38 -1.95 6.55 13.31
C GLU A 38 -1.63 7.33 12.02
N ILE A 39 -1.47 8.65 12.09
CA ILE A 39 -1.03 9.48 10.96
C ILE A 39 0.35 9.04 10.46
N ALA A 40 1.32 8.89 11.37
CA ALA A 40 2.67 8.47 11.01
C ALA A 40 2.67 7.09 10.36
N GLN A 41 1.90 6.14 10.91
CA GLN A 41 1.80 4.79 10.38
C GLN A 41 1.18 4.73 8.98
N ILE A 42 0.13 5.53 8.74
CA ILE A 42 -0.45 5.65 7.39
C ILE A 42 0.59 6.27 6.44
N ALA A 43 1.25 7.35 6.84
CA ALA A 43 2.28 7.98 6.01
C ALA A 43 3.42 6.99 5.66
N ASP A 44 3.89 6.22 6.64
CA ASP A 44 4.93 5.20 6.45
C ASP A 44 4.48 4.10 5.48
N ALA A 45 3.22 3.69 5.53
CA ALA A 45 2.71 2.68 4.60
C ALA A 45 2.63 3.18 3.14
N PHE A 46 2.32 4.47 2.94
CA PHE A 46 2.01 5.01 1.62
C PHE A 46 3.16 5.77 0.94
N HIS A 47 4.10 6.36 1.67
CA HIS A 47 5.01 7.39 1.13
C HIS A 47 5.83 6.96 -0.10
N ASN A 48 6.21 5.69 -0.21
CA ASN A 48 7.02 5.19 -1.32
C ASN A 48 6.19 4.64 -2.50
N LEU A 49 4.91 4.31 -2.29
CA LEU A 49 4.07 3.70 -3.32
C LEU A 49 3.97 4.53 -4.61
N PRO A 50 3.79 5.87 -4.56
CA PRO A 50 3.68 6.68 -5.77
C PRO A 50 4.86 6.54 -6.72
N ILE A 51 6.08 6.37 -6.19
CA ILE A 51 7.29 6.22 -7.01
C ILE A 51 7.52 4.76 -7.38
N ALA A 52 7.32 3.84 -6.43
CA ALA A 52 7.54 2.41 -6.63
C ALA A 52 6.69 1.86 -7.79
N MET A 53 5.42 2.26 -7.91
CA MET A 53 4.50 1.72 -8.93
C MET A 53 4.85 2.09 -10.39
N PHE A 54 5.79 3.01 -10.61
CA PHE A 54 6.28 3.40 -11.93
C PHE A 54 7.74 2.98 -12.20
N ARG A 55 8.45 2.44 -11.21
CA ARG A 55 9.86 2.02 -11.37
C ARG A 55 9.96 0.50 -11.52
N PRO A 56 10.45 -0.02 -12.66
CA PRO A 56 10.63 -1.46 -12.88
C PRO A 56 11.46 -2.15 -11.81
N GLU A 57 12.55 -1.52 -11.38
CA GLU A 57 13.43 -1.98 -10.32
C GLU A 57 13.00 -1.56 -8.90
N GLY A 58 11.82 -0.93 -8.77
CA GLY A 58 11.33 -0.41 -7.50
C GLY A 58 10.08 -1.12 -6.97
N TRP A 59 9.47 -2.00 -7.77
CA TRP A 59 8.22 -2.64 -7.41
C TRP A 59 8.43 -4.06 -6.87
N SER A 60 7.81 -4.32 -5.72
CA SER A 60 7.58 -5.66 -5.21
C SER A 60 6.24 -5.65 -4.47
N VAL A 61 5.34 -6.54 -4.88
CA VAL A 61 4.03 -6.75 -4.27
C VAL A 61 4.21 -7.21 -2.83
N ALA A 62 5.17 -8.11 -2.58
CA ALA A 62 5.48 -8.58 -1.23
C ALA A 62 5.93 -7.44 -0.31
N TRP A 63 6.83 -6.57 -0.80
CA TRP A 63 7.26 -5.38 -0.07
C TRP A 63 6.08 -4.44 0.21
N ALA A 64 5.30 -4.08 -0.82
CA ALA A 64 4.17 -3.16 -0.67
C ALA A 64 3.12 -3.72 0.31
N ARG A 65 2.79 -5.01 0.18
CA ARG A 65 1.86 -5.72 1.08
C ARG A 65 2.36 -5.71 2.52
N SER A 66 3.66 -5.88 2.75
CA SER A 66 4.24 -5.89 4.10
C SER A 66 4.00 -4.59 4.87
N SER A 67 3.95 -3.45 4.17
CA SER A 67 3.61 -2.15 4.74
C SER A 67 2.15 -2.11 5.22
N PHE A 68 1.23 -2.71 4.46
CA PHE A 68 -0.19 -2.78 4.83
C PHE A 68 -0.48 -3.81 5.92
N VAL A 69 0.28 -4.91 5.99
CA VAL A 69 0.19 -5.87 7.10
C VAL A 69 0.55 -5.18 8.43
N GLN A 70 1.61 -4.36 8.43
CA GLN A 70 2.00 -3.59 9.62
C GLN A 70 0.94 -2.55 10.00
N LEU A 71 0.34 -1.89 9.01
CA LEU A 71 -0.73 -0.91 9.22
C LEU A 71 -2.04 -1.56 9.71
N ALA A 72 -2.42 -2.72 9.21
CA ALA A 72 -3.65 -3.43 9.58
C ALA A 72 -3.71 -3.80 11.07
N GLN A 73 -2.56 -3.97 11.72
CA GLN A 73 -2.49 -4.20 13.16
C GLN A 73 -2.87 -2.98 14.00
N ARG A 74 -2.95 -1.79 13.38
CA ARG A 74 -2.96 -0.51 14.10
C ARG A 74 -3.99 0.50 13.58
N SER A 75 -4.46 0.36 12.33
CA SER A 75 -5.54 1.17 11.78
C SER A 75 -6.88 0.47 11.90
N ARG A 76 -7.95 1.26 12.07
CA ARG A 76 -9.34 0.77 12.00
C ARG A 76 -9.82 0.54 10.57
N HIS A 77 -9.11 1.10 9.59
CA HIS A 77 -9.41 0.91 8.17
C HIS A 77 -8.60 -0.28 7.64
N ASP A 78 -9.26 -1.14 6.86
CA ASP A 78 -8.66 -2.38 6.36
C ASP A 78 -7.92 -2.17 5.03
N TYR A 79 -6.82 -1.40 5.10
CA TYR A 79 -5.98 -1.11 3.93
C TYR A 79 -5.35 -2.37 3.34
N LEU A 80 -5.17 -3.42 4.15
CA LEU A 80 -4.64 -4.70 3.67
C LEU A 80 -5.65 -5.40 2.77
N ALA A 81 -6.93 -5.45 3.16
CA ALA A 81 -7.96 -6.04 2.31
C ALA A 81 -8.18 -5.23 1.02
N GLU A 82 -8.09 -3.90 1.07
CA GLU A 82 -8.11 -3.06 -0.14
C GLU A 82 -6.93 -3.40 -1.06
N PHE A 83 -5.71 -3.48 -0.51
CA PHE A 83 -4.52 -3.85 -1.28
C PHE A 83 -4.63 -5.26 -1.88
N ASP A 84 -5.07 -6.24 -1.10
CA ASP A 84 -5.24 -7.64 -1.53
C ASP A 84 -6.32 -7.76 -2.62
N ARG A 85 -7.26 -6.81 -2.75
CA ARG A 85 -8.19 -6.77 -3.90
C ARG A 85 -7.51 -6.30 -5.20
N ILE A 86 -6.52 -5.41 -5.10
CA ILE A 86 -5.72 -4.94 -6.25
C ILE A 86 -4.69 -6.00 -6.67
N PHE A 87 -4.17 -6.74 -5.68
CA PHE A 87 -3.15 -7.76 -5.82
C PHE A 87 -3.60 -9.07 -5.12
N PRO A 88 -4.49 -9.87 -5.74
CA PRO A 88 -5.03 -11.08 -5.12
C PRO A 88 -3.96 -12.04 -4.57
N PRO A 89 -4.15 -12.64 -3.38
CA PRO A 89 -3.26 -13.68 -2.89
C PRO A 89 -3.22 -14.85 -3.87
N GLY A 90 -2.05 -15.13 -4.44
CA GLY A 90 -1.85 -16.18 -5.45
C GLY A 90 -1.38 -15.68 -6.81
N SER A 91 -1.62 -14.41 -7.18
CA SER A 91 -1.10 -13.87 -8.46
C SER A 91 0.41 -13.58 -8.48
N TYR A 92 1.12 -13.81 -7.36
CA TYR A 92 2.57 -13.59 -7.21
C TYR A 92 3.25 -14.71 -6.40
N LEU A 93 2.55 -15.82 -6.13
CA LEU A 93 3.02 -16.91 -5.27
C LEU A 93 3.19 -18.25 -6.01
N GLU A 94 3.12 -18.28 -7.34
CA GLU A 94 3.30 -19.52 -8.11
C GLU A 94 4.76 -19.93 -8.37
N GLU A 95 5.75 -19.24 -7.78
CA GLU A 95 7.15 -19.69 -7.82
C GLU A 95 7.75 -19.80 -6.41
N PHE A 96 7.35 -20.84 -5.68
CA PHE A 96 8.15 -21.48 -4.63
C PHE A 96 7.96 -22.99 -4.65
#